data_AF-A0A022RIW4-F1
#
_entry.id   AF-A0A022RIW4-F1
#
_cell.length_a   1.000
_cell.length_b   1.000
_cell.length_c   1.000
_cell.angle_alpha   90.00
_cell.angle_beta   90.00
_cell.angle_gamma   90.00
#
_symmetry.space_group_name_H-M   'P 1'
#
loop_
_entity.id
_entity.type
_entity.pdbx_description
1 polymer ?
#
loop_
_entity_poly.entity_id
_entity_poly.type
_entity_poly.pdbx_seq_one_letter_code
_entity_poly.pdbx_strand_id
1 'polypeptide(L)'
;AATTTTSVENTTTTCFFVDCNNSGAEFTHAVAGEVCVSDILERKYRPEIVSSFFSLDGVANCEGISKPLLGVQVTELVDGFFISCTANHAVIDGTSFWHFINSCLGFLAMVVILINIPLPPLEQILLQRNHVMPSPPLLHRVFHFSKESVAKLKAKANSEAGRDEIVISSLQAVCAHLWRSIARNNIRNNCRTQIRSLEEGCSISLLIGARARIPLADGYFGNGAYIAKTSISETELLQNGLGYAGLKINANVLITSSPRHNVYGSDFGWGKPLAVRSGKGKITTFPAAEGGGIDVEACLAPETMHAMEDDAEFLEAFII
;
A
#
# COMPACT_ATOMS: atom_id res chain seq x y z
N ALA A 1 -3.17 21.76 10.57
CA ALA A 1 -4.49 22.12 9.99
C ALA A 1 -5.56 21.35 10.74
N ALA A 2 -6.63 22.01 11.16
CA ALA A 2 -7.79 21.35 11.77
C ALA A 2 -8.88 21.19 10.70
N THR A 3 -9.67 20.12 10.72
CA THR A 3 -10.83 20.01 9.82
C THR A 3 -12.05 20.59 10.52
N THR A 4 -12.71 21.58 9.94
CA THR A 4 -13.93 22.17 10.50
C THR A 4 -15.17 21.56 9.81
N THR A 5 -16.16 21.17 10.61
CA THR A 5 -17.44 20.67 10.11
C THR A 5 -18.44 21.81 10.05
N THR A 6 -19.08 22.00 8.90
CA THR A 6 -20.28 22.85 8.80
C THR A 6 -21.37 22.04 8.13
N SER A 7 -22.44 21.71 8.85
CA SER A 7 -23.65 21.14 8.26
C SER A 7 -24.39 22.25 7.53
N VAL A 8 -24.50 22.16 6.21
CA VAL A 8 -25.34 23.10 5.45
C VAL A 8 -26.79 22.68 5.66
N GLU A 9 -27.55 23.49 6.38
CA GLU A 9 -29.00 23.30 6.55
C GLU A 9 -29.66 23.23 5.15
N ASN A 10 -30.37 22.13 4.89
CA ASN A 10 -31.13 21.78 3.67
C ASN A 10 -30.52 20.81 2.63
N THR A 11 -29.46 20.06 2.96
CA THR A 11 -29.13 18.84 2.18
C THR A 11 -28.73 17.69 3.10
N THR A 12 -28.97 16.44 2.70
CA THR A 12 -28.43 15.23 3.35
C THR A 12 -26.90 15.10 3.21
N THR A 13 -26.21 16.15 2.76
CA THR A 13 -24.78 16.14 2.45
C THR A 13 -24.00 16.76 3.61
N THR A 14 -23.04 16.01 4.15
CA THR A 14 -22.08 16.52 5.14
C THR A 14 -20.80 16.92 4.42
N CYS A 15 -20.37 18.16 4.58
CA CYS A 15 -19.14 18.69 3.99
C CYS A 15 -18.05 18.86 5.05
N PHE A 16 -16.81 18.56 4.67
CA PHE A 16 -15.62 18.74 5.49
C PHE A 16 -14.67 19.69 4.77
N PHE A 17 -14.07 20.62 5.52
CA PHE A 17 -13.10 21.57 4.99
C PHE A 17 -11.84 21.56 5.85
N VAL A 18 -10.69 21.67 5.20
CA VAL A 18 -9.41 21.86 5.89
C VAL A 18 -9.25 23.34 6.22
N ASP A 19 -9.19 23.66 7.50
CA ASP A 19 -8.86 25.01 7.97
C ASP A 19 -7.33 25.19 7.97
N CYS A 20 -6.86 26.06 7.08
CA CYS A 20 -5.46 26.42 6.92
C CYS A 20 -5.00 27.45 7.98
N ASN A 21 -5.26 27.13 9.25
CA ASN A 21 -4.99 27.98 10.42
C ASN A 21 -3.56 27.92 10.95
N ASN A 22 -2.63 27.31 10.22
CA ASN A 22 -1.24 27.13 10.62
C ASN A 22 -1.03 26.45 11.99
N SER A 23 -1.96 25.60 12.46
CA SER A 23 -1.75 24.82 13.71
C SER A 23 -0.59 23.83 13.66
N GLY A 24 0.12 23.73 12.53
CA GLY A 24 1.29 22.87 12.35
C GLY A 24 0.97 21.43 11.94
N ALA A 25 2.04 20.66 11.81
CA ALA A 25 2.08 19.21 11.66
C ALA A 25 2.71 18.59 12.90
N GLU A 26 2.39 17.33 13.20
CA GLU A 26 3.05 16.61 14.28
C GLU A 26 4.49 16.30 13.89
N PHE A 27 5.43 16.55 14.81
CA PHE A 27 6.82 16.17 14.64
C PHE A 27 7.30 15.46 15.90
N THR A 28 7.77 14.22 15.73
CA THR A 28 8.20 13.36 16.82
C THR A 28 9.65 12.95 16.60
N HIS A 29 10.46 13.02 17.66
CA HIS A 29 11.78 12.41 17.68
C HIS A 29 11.76 11.25 18.68
N ALA A 30 12.32 10.13 18.28
CA ALA A 30 12.36 8.89 19.06
C ALA A 30 13.72 8.21 18.94
N VAL A 31 14.02 7.32 19.88
CA VAL A 31 15.25 6.52 19.86
C VAL A 31 14.87 5.05 20.04
N ALA A 32 15.35 4.20 19.14
CA ALA A 32 15.25 2.75 19.19
C ALA A 32 16.65 2.16 19.34
N GLY A 33 17.24 2.30 20.53
CA GLY A 33 18.64 1.96 20.84
C GLY A 33 19.00 0.47 20.76
N GLU A 34 18.04 -0.40 20.43
CA GLU A 34 18.24 -1.84 20.27
C GLU A 34 17.90 -2.34 18.85
N VAL A 35 17.56 -1.42 17.92
CA VAL A 35 17.17 -1.76 16.55
C VAL A 35 18.22 -1.25 15.59
N CYS A 36 18.78 -2.13 14.77
CA CYS A 36 19.68 -1.76 13.68
C CYS A 36 18.90 -1.64 12.36
N VAL A 37 19.49 -1.00 11.35
CA VAL A 37 18.93 -0.92 9.99
C VAL A 37 18.71 -2.32 9.42
N SER A 38 19.65 -3.24 9.62
CA SER A 38 19.54 -4.64 9.15
C SER A 38 18.34 -5.39 9.74
N ASP A 39 17.92 -5.07 10.97
CA ASP A 39 16.73 -5.67 11.59
C ASP A 39 15.43 -5.34 10.83
N ILE A 40 15.40 -4.21 10.13
CA ILE A 40 14.25 -3.74 9.35
C ILE A 40 14.32 -4.25 7.91
N LEU A 41 15.54 -4.40 7.35
CA LEU A 41 15.73 -4.72 5.94
C LEU A 41 15.87 -6.21 5.66
N GLU A 42 16.60 -6.95 6.50
CA GLU A 42 17.06 -8.31 6.20
C GLU A 42 16.19 -9.40 6.86
N ARG A 43 15.44 -9.04 7.90
CA ARG A 43 14.57 -10.01 8.58
C ARG A 43 13.41 -10.45 7.68
N LYS A 44 13.10 -11.74 7.71
CA LYS A 44 11.96 -12.34 7.01
C LYS A 44 10.63 -11.65 7.35
N TYR A 45 10.43 -11.38 8.65
CA TYR A 45 9.28 -10.62 9.13
C TYR A 45 9.78 -9.33 9.77
N ARG A 46 9.07 -8.24 9.48
CA ARG A 46 9.35 -6.93 10.07
C ARG A 46 9.13 -6.99 11.58
N PRO A 47 10.08 -6.49 12.41
CA PRO A 47 9.90 -6.38 13.85
C PRO A 47 8.66 -5.56 14.20
N GLU A 48 7.92 -5.99 15.22
CA GLU A 48 6.69 -5.31 15.65
C GLU A 48 6.93 -3.86 16.05
N ILE A 49 8.09 -3.59 16.68
CA ILE A 49 8.53 -2.24 17.09
C ILE A 49 8.54 -1.24 15.94
N VAL A 50 8.75 -1.67 14.68
CA VAL A 50 8.71 -0.76 13.53
C VAL A 50 7.33 -0.10 13.38
N SER A 51 6.26 -0.75 13.84
CA SER A 51 4.92 -0.14 13.84
C SER A 51 4.83 1.07 14.78
N SER A 52 5.67 1.13 15.83
CA SER A 52 5.76 2.29 16.74
C SER A 52 6.58 3.45 16.16
N PHE A 53 7.23 3.24 15.02
CA PHE A 53 7.95 4.31 14.33
C PHE A 53 7.01 5.24 13.56
N PHE A 54 5.69 4.95 13.58
CA PHE A 54 4.62 5.70 12.94
C PHE A 54 3.85 6.54 13.95
N SER A 55 4.12 7.85 13.96
CA SER A 55 3.21 8.82 14.58
C SER A 55 1.81 8.69 13.96
N LEU A 56 0.76 8.89 14.75
CA LEU A 56 -0.63 8.84 14.30
C LEU A 56 -1.08 7.48 13.71
N ASP A 57 -0.36 6.37 13.98
CA ASP A 57 -0.84 5.04 13.60
C ASP A 57 -2.16 4.71 14.30
N GLY A 58 -3.12 4.17 13.54
CA GLY A 58 -4.46 3.85 14.03
C GLY A 58 -5.43 5.04 14.14
N VAL A 59 -5.00 6.27 13.85
CA VAL A 59 -5.91 7.43 13.78
C VAL A 59 -6.76 7.34 12.52
N ALA A 60 -8.09 7.34 12.67
CA ALA A 60 -9.00 7.25 11.54
C ALA A 60 -9.06 8.58 10.77
N ASN A 61 -9.35 8.53 9.46
CA ASN A 61 -9.45 9.73 8.63
C ASN A 61 -10.44 10.77 9.19
N CYS A 62 -11.55 10.33 9.79
CA CYS A 62 -12.56 11.21 10.38
C CYS A 62 -12.09 11.92 11.67
N GLU A 63 -11.04 11.43 12.32
CA GLU A 63 -10.44 12.07 13.49
C GLU A 63 -9.55 13.26 13.11
N GLY A 64 -9.31 13.49 11.81
CA GLY A 64 -8.62 14.69 11.30
C GLY A 64 -9.33 16.02 11.60
N ILE A 65 -10.52 15.99 12.20
CA ILE A 65 -11.19 17.18 12.77
C ILE A 65 -10.51 17.69 14.04
N SER A 66 -9.85 16.82 14.79
CA SER A 66 -9.22 17.15 16.07
C SER A 66 -7.76 16.70 16.16
N LYS A 67 -7.31 15.82 15.27
CA LYS A 67 -5.93 15.34 15.18
C LYS A 67 -5.18 16.00 14.01
N PRO A 68 -3.85 16.12 14.09
CA PRO A 68 -3.04 16.59 12.97
C PRO A 68 -3.28 15.76 11.70
N LEU A 69 -3.30 16.44 10.54
CA LEU A 69 -3.47 15.80 9.24
C LEU A 69 -2.15 15.28 8.64
N LEU A 70 -1.02 15.64 9.25
CA LEU A 70 0.34 15.24 8.88
C LEU A 70 1.14 15.03 10.16
N GLY A 71 1.87 13.91 10.23
CA GLY A 71 2.85 13.61 11.26
C GLY A 71 4.15 13.13 10.63
N VAL A 72 5.28 13.59 11.15
CA VAL A 72 6.62 13.13 10.77
C VAL A 72 7.30 12.64 12.02
N GLN A 73 7.86 11.43 11.97
CA GLN A 73 8.66 10.91 13.08
C GLN A 73 10.07 10.54 12.61
N VAL A 74 11.07 11.06 13.30
CA VAL A 74 12.48 10.69 13.13
C VAL A 74 12.86 9.77 14.28
N THR A 75 13.16 8.52 13.97
CA THR A 75 13.60 7.51 14.94
C THR A 75 15.07 7.19 14.72
N GLU A 76 15.90 7.43 15.73
CA GLU A 76 17.31 7.05 15.74
C GLU A 76 17.44 5.56 15.98
N LEU A 77 18.14 4.87 15.08
CA LEU A 77 18.54 3.47 15.18
C LEU A 77 19.99 3.40 15.66
N VAL A 78 20.46 2.19 16.00
CA VAL A 78 21.85 1.96 16.42
C VAL A 78 22.86 2.46 15.37
N ASP A 79 22.55 2.27 14.09
CA ASP A 79 23.44 2.50 12.94
C ASP A 79 22.77 3.31 11.81
N GLY A 80 21.67 4.02 12.10
CA GLY A 80 20.97 4.81 11.09
C GLY A 80 19.75 5.58 11.60
N PHE A 81 18.90 6.02 10.66
CA PHE A 81 17.66 6.72 10.96
C PHE A 81 16.49 6.08 10.24
N PHE A 82 15.33 6.12 10.88
CA PHE A 82 14.05 5.76 10.30
C PHE A 82 13.14 6.98 10.36
N ILE A 83 12.70 7.46 9.19
CA ILE A 83 11.90 8.67 9.10
C ILE A 83 10.56 8.34 8.46
N SER A 84 9.52 8.30 9.29
CA SER A 84 8.17 8.01 8.83
C SER A 84 7.38 9.28 8.60
N CYS A 85 6.36 9.16 7.74
CA CYS A 85 5.43 10.24 7.49
C CYS A 85 4.01 9.66 7.39
N THR A 86 3.14 10.12 8.27
CA THR A 86 1.73 9.75 8.30
C THR A 86 0.90 10.93 7.80
N ALA A 87 0.03 10.71 6.83
CA ALA A 87 -0.84 11.74 6.30
C ALA A 87 -2.29 11.26 6.21
N ASN A 88 -3.23 12.14 6.52
CA ASN A 88 -4.65 11.82 6.47
C ASN A 88 -5.12 11.67 5.01
N HIS A 89 -5.63 10.47 4.67
CA HIS A 89 -5.98 10.13 3.30
C HIS A 89 -7.22 10.88 2.78
N ALA A 90 -7.99 11.54 3.66
CA ALA A 90 -9.06 12.45 3.21
C ALA A 90 -8.50 13.66 2.45
N VAL A 91 -7.25 14.05 2.73
CA VAL A 91 -6.61 15.23 2.15
C VAL A 91 -5.71 14.88 0.96
N ILE A 92 -5.08 13.71 0.98
CA ILE A 92 -3.96 13.40 0.09
C ILE A 92 -4.00 11.94 -0.38
N ASP A 93 -3.59 11.68 -1.63
CA ASP A 93 -3.26 10.33 -2.10
C ASP A 93 -1.74 10.15 -2.29
N GLY A 94 -1.31 8.94 -2.66
CA GLY A 94 0.11 8.63 -2.84
C GLY A 94 0.86 9.57 -3.80
N THR A 95 0.21 10.06 -4.86
CA THR A 95 0.86 10.97 -5.82
C THR A 95 1.11 12.34 -5.20
N SER A 96 0.09 12.93 -4.57
CA SER A 96 0.24 14.21 -3.86
C SER A 96 1.20 14.07 -2.67
N PHE A 97 1.20 12.92 -1.99
CA PHE A 97 2.11 12.61 -0.89
C PHE A 97 3.57 12.62 -1.34
N TRP A 98 3.92 11.85 -2.37
CA TRP A 98 5.29 11.84 -2.88
C TRP A 98 5.71 13.18 -3.50
N HIS A 99 4.76 13.96 -4.04
CA HIS A 99 5.04 15.33 -4.44
C HIS A 99 5.38 16.21 -3.23
N PHE A 100 4.60 16.13 -2.15
CA PHE A 100 4.87 16.84 -0.89
C PHE A 100 6.24 16.47 -0.31
N ILE A 101 6.51 15.17 -0.15
CA ILE A 101 7.80 14.67 0.34
C ILE A 101 8.93 15.21 -0.54
N ASN A 102 8.91 15.00 -1.86
CA ASN A 102 10.01 15.44 -2.71
C ASN A 102 10.17 16.97 -2.77
N SER A 103 9.11 17.74 -2.49
CA SER A 103 9.16 19.21 -2.47
C SER A 103 9.60 19.78 -1.11
N CYS A 104 9.12 19.21 0.00
CA CYS A 104 9.35 19.69 1.35
C CYS A 104 10.61 19.07 2.00
N LEU A 105 10.92 17.83 1.64
CA LEU A 105 12.01 17.04 2.20
C LEU A 105 13.24 17.02 1.31
N GLY A 106 13.40 17.96 0.37
CA GLY A 106 14.72 18.24 -0.24
C GLY A 106 15.76 18.83 0.74
N PHE A 107 15.46 18.87 2.06
CA PHE A 107 16.20 19.63 3.07
C PHE A 107 16.52 18.92 4.41
N LEU A 108 16.09 17.67 4.67
CA LEU A 108 16.19 17.03 6.02
C LEU A 108 16.52 15.51 6.09
N ALA A 109 17.80 15.14 6.31
CA ALA A 109 18.43 13.84 6.71
C ALA A 109 17.83 12.45 6.32
N MET A 110 18.68 11.42 6.08
CA MET A 110 18.39 10.01 5.68
C MET A 110 17.07 9.35 6.16
N VAL A 111 16.36 8.64 5.25
CA VAL A 111 14.95 8.27 5.44
C VAL A 111 14.60 6.86 4.96
N VAL A 112 13.74 6.16 5.71
CA VAL A 112 12.91 5.04 5.23
C VAL A 112 11.46 5.53 5.27
N ILE A 113 10.92 5.98 4.14
CA ILE A 113 9.56 6.55 4.10
C ILE A 113 8.56 5.42 4.12
N LEU A 114 7.52 5.58 4.92
CA LEU A 114 6.40 4.65 4.97
C LEU A 114 5.09 5.40 4.97
N ILE A 115 4.12 4.88 4.22
CA ILE A 115 2.77 5.45 4.09
C ILE A 115 1.80 4.59 4.89
N ASN A 116 0.98 5.23 5.74
CA ASN A 116 -0.20 4.60 6.33
C ASN A 116 -1.43 4.99 5.50
N ILE A 117 -2.15 4.01 4.93
CA ILE A 117 -3.31 4.27 4.06
C ILE A 117 -4.52 3.50 4.58
N PRO A 118 -5.37 4.13 5.42
CA PRO A 118 -6.69 3.62 5.71
C PRO A 118 -7.72 4.12 4.67
N LEU A 119 -8.45 3.20 4.03
CA LEU A 119 -9.66 3.45 3.21
C LEU A 119 -10.70 2.34 3.49
N PRO A 120 -12.01 2.67 3.65
CA PRO A 120 -12.91 3.14 2.56
C PRO A 120 -13.83 4.35 2.98
N PRO A 121 -14.86 4.77 2.18
CA PRO A 121 -15.58 6.06 2.32
C PRO A 121 -16.37 6.27 3.62
N LEU A 122 -16.62 7.55 3.90
CA LEU A 122 -17.23 8.10 5.13
C LEU A 122 -18.58 7.48 5.55
N GLU A 123 -19.37 6.93 4.62
CA GLU A 123 -20.67 6.31 4.96
C GLU A 123 -20.55 4.92 5.60
N GLN A 124 -19.47 4.16 5.34
CA GLN A 124 -19.27 2.85 5.99
C GLN A 124 -18.65 2.96 7.39
N ILE A 125 -17.96 4.06 7.69
CA ILE A 125 -17.24 4.25 8.96
C ILE A 125 -18.19 4.56 10.11
N LEU A 126 -19.30 5.26 9.86
CA LEU A 126 -20.29 5.56 10.91
C LEU A 126 -20.98 4.31 11.46
N LEU A 127 -21.09 3.24 10.65
CA LEU A 127 -21.65 1.94 11.08
C LEU A 127 -20.61 1.04 11.78
N GLN A 128 -19.31 1.27 11.60
CA GLN A 128 -18.26 0.43 12.20
C GLN A 128 -17.83 0.86 13.61
N ARG A 129 -18.38 1.95 14.15
CA ARG A 129 -18.04 2.46 15.49
C ARG A 129 -18.26 1.46 16.64
N ASN A 130 -19.03 0.38 16.44
CA ASN A 130 -19.46 -0.48 17.55
C ASN A 130 -18.74 -1.84 17.67
N HIS A 131 -17.75 -2.18 16.83
CA HIS A 131 -16.95 -3.38 17.03
C HIS A 131 -15.50 -3.21 16.58
N VAL A 132 -14.67 -2.58 17.42
CA VAL A 132 -13.21 -2.75 17.33
C VAL A 132 -12.91 -4.14 17.92
N MET A 133 -13.11 -5.18 17.11
CA MET A 133 -12.46 -6.45 17.39
C MET A 133 -10.94 -6.22 17.28
N PRO A 134 -10.11 -6.71 18.21
CA PRO A 134 -8.67 -6.67 18.02
C PRO A 134 -8.37 -7.38 16.70
N SER A 135 -7.77 -6.67 15.73
CA SER A 135 -7.32 -7.31 14.51
C SER A 135 -6.37 -8.44 14.91
N PRO A 136 -6.52 -9.64 14.34
CA PRO A 136 -5.57 -10.72 14.58
C PRO A 136 -4.15 -10.24 14.25
N PRO A 137 -3.12 -10.77 14.92
CA PRO A 137 -1.74 -10.35 14.70
C PRO A 137 -1.38 -10.58 13.23
N LEU A 138 -1.06 -9.51 12.51
CA LEU A 138 -0.69 -9.60 11.09
C LEU A 138 0.82 -9.77 10.98
N LEU A 139 1.25 -10.69 10.11
CA LEU A 139 2.65 -10.80 9.71
C LEU A 139 2.92 -9.80 8.60
N HIS A 140 4.02 -9.09 8.75
CA HIS A 140 4.47 -8.10 7.80
C HIS A 140 5.74 -8.57 7.11
N ARG A 141 5.68 -8.75 5.79
CA ARG A 141 6.80 -9.26 4.99
C ARG A 141 6.94 -8.53 3.67
N VAL A 142 8.18 -8.31 3.25
CA VAL A 142 8.51 -7.85 1.90
C VAL A 142 8.84 -9.04 1.01
N PHE A 143 8.19 -9.07 -0.13
CA PHE A 143 8.37 -10.01 -1.22
C PHE A 143 9.08 -9.27 -2.35
N HIS A 144 10.39 -9.49 -2.47
CA HIS A 144 11.21 -8.87 -3.49
C HIS A 144 11.10 -9.63 -4.82
N PHE A 145 10.62 -8.96 -5.87
CA PHE A 145 10.63 -9.47 -7.23
C PHE A 145 11.72 -8.75 -8.02
N SER A 146 12.80 -9.46 -8.36
CA SER A 146 13.87 -8.92 -9.18
C SER A 146 13.37 -8.48 -10.56
N LYS A 147 14.15 -7.64 -11.23
CA LYS A 147 13.89 -7.20 -12.60
C LYS A 147 13.65 -8.39 -13.56
N GLU A 148 14.44 -9.45 -13.40
CA GLU A 148 14.34 -10.67 -14.20
C GLU A 148 13.04 -11.40 -13.93
N SER A 149 12.66 -11.56 -12.66
CA SER A 149 11.40 -12.21 -12.26
C SER A 149 10.19 -11.42 -12.74
N VAL A 150 10.21 -10.10 -12.57
CA VAL A 150 9.17 -9.20 -13.10
C VAL A 150 9.04 -9.33 -14.61
N ALA A 151 10.16 -9.37 -15.34
CA ALA A 151 10.16 -9.53 -16.79
C ALA A 151 9.59 -10.89 -17.22
N LYS A 152 9.97 -11.98 -16.53
CA LYS A 152 9.44 -13.33 -16.76
C LYS A 152 7.93 -13.40 -16.54
N LEU A 153 7.44 -12.87 -15.41
CA LEU A 153 6.00 -12.81 -15.10
C LEU A 153 5.23 -12.01 -16.15
N LYS A 154 5.76 -10.85 -16.54
CA LYS A 154 5.16 -10.02 -17.59
C LYS A 154 5.12 -10.74 -18.93
N ALA A 155 6.21 -11.39 -19.33
CA ALA A 155 6.27 -12.13 -20.59
C ALA A 155 5.26 -13.29 -20.61
N LYS A 156 5.22 -14.09 -19.53
CA LYS A 156 4.25 -15.18 -19.36
C LYS A 156 2.81 -14.67 -19.43
N ALA A 157 2.49 -13.62 -18.68
CA ALA A 157 1.15 -13.04 -18.66
C ALA A 157 0.70 -12.57 -20.06
N ASN A 158 1.57 -11.86 -20.80
CA ASN A 158 1.24 -11.39 -22.15
C ASN A 158 1.12 -12.54 -23.15
N SER A 159 1.98 -13.56 -23.06
CA SER A 159 1.91 -14.74 -23.93
C SER A 159 0.61 -15.53 -23.73
N GLU A 160 0.15 -15.66 -22.48
CA GLU A 160 -1.12 -16.34 -22.17
C GLU A 160 -2.36 -15.50 -22.54
N ALA A 161 -2.24 -14.17 -22.52
CA ALA A 161 -3.35 -13.27 -22.85
C ALA A 161 -3.77 -13.36 -24.32
N GLY A 162 -2.83 -13.65 -25.23
CA GLY A 162 -3.12 -13.89 -26.65
C GLY A 162 -3.81 -12.72 -27.37
N ARG A 163 -3.70 -11.49 -26.85
CA ARG A 163 -4.30 -10.27 -27.39
C ARG A 163 -3.22 -9.23 -27.63
N ASP A 164 -2.77 -9.10 -28.87
CA ASP A 164 -1.69 -8.16 -29.25
C ASP A 164 -2.05 -6.69 -28.98
N GLU A 165 -3.35 -6.36 -28.90
CA GLU A 165 -3.83 -5.00 -28.65
C GLU A 165 -3.80 -4.57 -27.17
N ILE A 166 -3.78 -5.52 -26.21
CA ILE A 166 -3.82 -5.22 -24.78
C ILE A 166 -2.57 -5.76 -24.09
N VAL A 167 -1.65 -4.85 -23.78
CA VAL A 167 -0.39 -5.20 -23.10
C VAL A 167 -0.57 -5.18 -21.58
N ILE A 168 -0.33 -6.33 -20.94
CA ILE A 168 -0.26 -6.46 -19.48
C ILE A 168 1.04 -5.83 -18.99
N SER A 169 0.92 -4.87 -18.07
CA SER A 169 2.05 -4.21 -17.42
C SER A 169 2.74 -5.10 -16.38
N SER A 170 3.97 -4.75 -16.01
CA SER A 170 4.73 -5.44 -14.95
C SER A 170 3.96 -5.49 -13.63
N LEU A 171 3.33 -4.37 -13.25
CA LEU A 171 2.54 -4.29 -12.02
C LEU A 171 1.34 -5.23 -12.06
N GLN A 172 0.61 -5.25 -13.19
CA GLN A 172 -0.52 -6.15 -13.36
C GLN A 172 -0.09 -7.62 -13.29
N ALA A 173 1.04 -7.98 -13.89
CA ALA A 173 1.55 -9.35 -13.87
C ALA A 173 1.92 -9.79 -12.44
N VAL A 174 2.61 -8.94 -11.66
CA VAL A 174 2.95 -9.22 -10.26
C VAL A 174 1.69 -9.31 -9.39
N CYS A 175 0.72 -8.41 -9.56
CA CYS A 175 -0.54 -8.47 -8.83
C CYS A 175 -1.39 -9.68 -9.20
N ALA A 176 -1.41 -10.08 -10.47
CA ALA A 176 -2.08 -11.29 -10.94
C ALA A 176 -1.45 -12.54 -10.30
N HIS A 177 -0.13 -12.59 -10.22
CA HIS A 177 0.61 -13.67 -9.58
C HIS A 177 0.27 -13.79 -8.10
N LEU A 178 0.24 -12.65 -7.40
CA LEU A 178 -0.14 -12.56 -5.99
C LEU A 178 -1.61 -12.97 -5.76
N TRP A 179 -2.53 -12.47 -6.58
CA TRP A 179 -3.95 -12.77 -6.48
C TRP A 179 -4.22 -14.27 -6.69
N ARG A 180 -3.54 -14.88 -7.67
CA ARG A 180 -3.60 -16.33 -7.92
C ARG A 180 -3.06 -17.13 -6.73
N SER A 181 -1.96 -16.70 -6.10
CA SER A 181 -1.44 -17.38 -4.90
C SER A 181 -2.44 -17.36 -3.75
N ILE A 182 -3.02 -16.19 -3.45
CA ILE A 182 -4.05 -16.05 -2.42
C ILE A 182 -5.26 -16.93 -2.75
N ALA A 183 -5.71 -16.96 -4.01
CA ALA A 183 -6.82 -17.80 -4.44
C ALA A 183 -6.54 -19.31 -4.28
N ARG A 184 -5.35 -19.79 -4.67
CA ARG A 184 -4.94 -21.20 -4.44
C ARG A 184 -5.01 -21.56 -2.96
N ASN A 185 -4.48 -20.70 -2.12
CA ASN A 185 -4.42 -20.94 -0.68
C ASN A 185 -5.80 -20.87 -0.02
N ASN A 186 -6.68 -19.97 -0.48
CA ASN A 186 -8.08 -19.95 -0.03
C ASN A 186 -8.79 -21.27 -0.35
N ILE A 187 -8.65 -21.82 -1.57
CA ILE A 187 -9.25 -23.12 -1.92
C ILE A 187 -8.71 -24.22 -1.00
N ARG A 188 -7.37 -24.31 -0.82
CA ARG A 188 -6.74 -25.33 0.04
C ARG A 188 -7.25 -25.27 1.47
N ASN A 189 -7.37 -24.06 2.02
CA ASN A 189 -7.85 -23.84 3.39
C ASN A 189 -9.35 -24.16 3.51
N ASN A 190 -10.18 -23.76 2.55
CA ASN A 190 -11.62 -24.05 2.57
C ASN A 190 -11.89 -25.55 2.49
N CYS A 191 -11.13 -26.31 1.68
CA CYS A 191 -11.20 -27.77 1.66
C CYS A 191 -10.81 -28.40 3.01
N ARG A 192 -9.94 -27.75 3.78
CA ARG A 192 -9.41 -28.26 5.05
C ARG A 192 -10.30 -27.92 6.24
N THR A 193 -10.99 -26.78 6.22
CA THR A 193 -11.72 -26.26 7.39
C THR A 193 -13.25 -26.20 7.21
N GLN A 194 -13.78 -26.24 5.99
CA GLN A 194 -15.21 -26.05 5.68
C GLN A 194 -15.81 -24.73 6.22
N ILE A 195 -14.99 -23.71 6.50
CA ILE A 195 -15.43 -22.47 7.19
C ILE A 195 -16.05 -21.43 6.25
N ARG A 196 -15.75 -21.45 4.94
CA ARG A 196 -16.23 -20.44 3.97
C ARG A 196 -17.18 -21.05 2.93
N SER A 197 -18.26 -20.33 2.60
CA SER A 197 -19.05 -20.64 1.40
C SER A 197 -18.19 -20.36 0.16
N LEU A 198 -18.25 -21.27 -0.82
CA LEU A 198 -17.56 -21.15 -2.12
C LEU A 198 -18.10 -19.99 -2.99
N GLU A 199 -19.11 -19.26 -2.51
CA GLU A 199 -19.78 -18.17 -3.23
C GLU A 199 -19.15 -16.79 -2.96
N GLU A 200 -18.34 -16.66 -1.90
CA GLU A 200 -17.53 -15.45 -1.67
C GLU A 200 -16.27 -15.48 -2.55
N GLY A 201 -16.42 -15.19 -3.84
CA GLY A 201 -15.28 -15.16 -4.77
C GLY A 201 -14.15 -14.23 -4.30
N CYS A 202 -12.92 -14.53 -4.73
CA CYS A 202 -11.75 -13.71 -4.43
C CYS A 202 -11.87 -12.35 -5.13
N SER A 203 -11.80 -11.25 -4.36
CA SER A 203 -11.83 -9.90 -4.92
C SER A 203 -10.50 -9.19 -4.74
N ILE A 204 -10.05 -8.52 -5.81
CA ILE A 204 -8.93 -7.59 -5.79
C ILE A 204 -9.49 -6.18 -5.92
N SER A 205 -9.12 -5.32 -4.97
CA SER A 205 -9.44 -3.89 -5.00
C SER A 205 -8.15 -3.12 -5.27
N LEU A 206 -8.17 -2.29 -6.30
CA LEU A 206 -7.01 -1.51 -6.72
C LEU A 206 -7.39 -0.04 -6.75
N LEU A 207 -6.52 0.77 -6.15
CA LEU A 207 -6.57 2.20 -6.37
C LEU A 207 -6.13 2.47 -7.82
N ILE A 208 -6.73 3.46 -8.47
CA ILE A 208 -6.45 3.83 -9.86
C ILE A 208 -6.29 5.34 -9.92
N GLY A 209 -5.13 5.79 -10.41
CA GLY A 209 -4.86 7.19 -10.65
C GLY A 209 -5.79 7.75 -11.73
N ALA A 210 -6.46 8.84 -11.42
CA ALA A 210 -7.43 9.50 -12.28
C ALA A 210 -6.90 10.81 -12.88
N ARG A 211 -5.77 11.34 -12.39
CA ARG A 211 -5.24 12.66 -12.79
C ARG A 211 -5.01 12.84 -14.29
N ALA A 212 -4.66 11.76 -15.00
CA ALA A 212 -4.46 11.81 -16.46
C ALA A 212 -5.77 11.71 -17.26
N ARG A 213 -6.90 11.39 -16.61
CA ARG A 213 -8.21 11.15 -17.24
C ARG A 213 -9.27 12.17 -16.85
N ILE A 214 -9.02 12.90 -15.77
CA ILE A 214 -9.89 13.95 -15.27
C ILE A 214 -9.16 15.28 -15.51
N PRO A 215 -9.82 16.30 -16.06
CA PRO A 215 -9.24 17.63 -16.18
C PRO A 215 -9.06 18.25 -14.79
N LEU A 216 -7.90 18.01 -14.18
CA LEU A 216 -7.50 18.63 -12.92
C LEU A 216 -6.59 19.81 -13.22
N ALA A 217 -6.59 20.79 -12.31
CA ALA A 217 -5.66 21.92 -12.39
C ALA A 217 -4.21 21.44 -12.31
N ASP A 218 -3.31 22.16 -12.97
CA ASP A 218 -1.86 21.95 -12.84
C ASP A 218 -1.45 22.11 -11.38
N GLY A 219 -0.65 21.15 -10.88
CA GLY A 219 -0.24 21.13 -9.48
C GLY A 219 -1.34 20.74 -8.50
N TYR A 220 -2.46 20.15 -8.96
CA TYR A 220 -3.54 19.68 -8.08
C TYR A 220 -3.00 18.82 -6.93
N PHE A 221 -3.23 19.31 -5.71
CA PHE A 221 -2.88 18.66 -4.47
C PHE A 221 -4.15 18.13 -3.81
N GLY A 222 -4.27 16.81 -3.74
CA GLY A 222 -5.49 16.16 -3.24
C GLY A 222 -5.58 14.68 -3.62
N ASN A 223 -6.79 14.14 -3.52
CA ASN A 223 -7.13 12.80 -4.00
C ASN A 223 -7.55 12.86 -5.47
N GLY A 224 -6.72 12.34 -6.36
CA GLY A 224 -6.96 12.21 -7.79
C GLY A 224 -6.96 10.75 -8.21
N ALA A 225 -7.75 9.92 -7.52
CA ALA A 225 -7.83 8.47 -7.73
C ALA A 225 -9.23 7.92 -7.42
N TYR A 226 -9.54 6.74 -7.96
CA TYR A 226 -10.76 5.98 -7.64
C TYR A 226 -10.42 4.51 -7.38
N ILE A 227 -11.30 3.78 -6.69
CA ILE A 227 -11.11 2.35 -6.42
C ILE A 227 -11.85 1.54 -7.49
N ALA A 228 -11.15 0.62 -8.14
CA ALA A 228 -11.75 -0.42 -8.95
C ALA A 228 -11.71 -1.75 -8.19
N LYS A 229 -12.86 -2.42 -8.10
CA LYS A 229 -12.97 -3.76 -7.52
C LYS A 229 -13.28 -4.75 -8.63
N THR A 230 -12.46 -5.79 -8.73
CA THR A 230 -12.74 -6.94 -9.59
C THR A 230 -12.97 -8.15 -8.70
N SER A 231 -14.09 -8.84 -8.89
CA SER A 231 -14.43 -10.09 -8.18
C SER A 231 -14.54 -11.23 -9.19
N ILE A 232 -13.83 -12.33 -8.93
CA ILE A 232 -13.83 -13.55 -9.75
C ILE A 232 -13.79 -14.74 -8.78
N SER A 233 -14.43 -15.85 -9.11
CA SER A 233 -14.30 -17.06 -8.28
C SER A 233 -12.84 -17.55 -8.28
N GLU A 234 -12.37 -18.11 -7.17
CA GLU A 234 -11.01 -18.65 -7.08
C GLU A 234 -10.76 -19.70 -8.17
N THR A 235 -11.74 -20.58 -8.42
CA THR A 235 -11.66 -21.63 -9.42
C THR A 235 -11.48 -21.08 -10.83
N GLU A 236 -12.30 -20.11 -11.22
CA GLU A 236 -12.20 -19.45 -12.53
C GLU A 236 -10.87 -18.70 -12.66
N LEU A 237 -10.43 -18.00 -11.63
CA LEU A 237 -9.17 -17.27 -11.64
C LEU A 237 -8.00 -18.21 -11.91
N LEU A 238 -7.98 -19.39 -11.29
CA LEU A 238 -6.90 -20.36 -11.42
C LEU A 238 -6.91 -21.11 -12.75
N GLN A 239 -8.09 -21.52 -13.23
CA GLN A 239 -8.26 -22.26 -14.49
C GLN A 239 -7.79 -21.50 -15.74
N ASN A 240 -7.88 -20.17 -15.73
CA ASN A 240 -7.63 -19.35 -16.92
C ASN A 240 -6.21 -18.75 -17.01
N GLY A 241 -5.28 -19.15 -16.14
CA GLY A 241 -3.89 -18.70 -16.21
C GLY A 241 -3.61 -17.28 -15.68
N LEU A 242 -2.33 -16.91 -15.69
CA LEU A 242 -1.80 -15.61 -15.27
C LEU A 242 -2.24 -14.50 -16.22
N GLY A 243 -2.26 -14.76 -17.53
CA GLY A 243 -2.69 -13.78 -18.54
C GLY A 243 -4.12 -13.32 -18.34
N TYR A 244 -5.05 -14.24 -18.11
CA TYR A 244 -6.44 -13.90 -17.79
C TYR A 244 -6.56 -13.06 -16.52
N ALA A 245 -5.89 -13.48 -15.45
CA ALA A 245 -5.86 -12.73 -14.20
C ALA A 245 -5.32 -11.30 -14.41
N GLY A 246 -4.25 -11.16 -15.20
CA GLY A 246 -3.67 -9.86 -15.57
C GLY A 246 -4.59 -8.98 -16.40
N LEU A 247 -5.39 -9.54 -17.32
CA LEU A 247 -6.38 -8.78 -18.09
C LEU A 247 -7.57 -8.30 -17.25
N LYS A 248 -7.95 -9.09 -16.23
CA LYS A 248 -9.05 -8.75 -15.32
C LYS A 248 -8.66 -7.68 -14.31
N ILE A 249 -7.36 -7.58 -14.03
CA ILE A 249 -6.78 -6.45 -13.34
C ILE A 249 -6.82 -5.26 -14.30
N ASN A 250 -7.62 -4.24 -13.96
CA ASN A 250 -7.87 -3.07 -14.80
C ASN A 250 -6.58 -2.52 -15.41
N ALA A 251 -6.56 -2.21 -16.72
CA ALA A 251 -5.40 -1.70 -17.47
C ALA A 251 -4.72 -0.43 -16.87
N ASN A 252 -5.35 0.15 -15.85
CA ASN A 252 -5.03 1.43 -15.28
C ASN A 252 -4.57 1.38 -13.82
N VAL A 253 -4.19 0.21 -13.29
CA VAL A 253 -3.77 0.02 -11.88
C VAL A 253 -2.79 1.10 -11.41
N LEU A 254 -3.11 1.72 -10.28
CA LEU A 254 -2.18 2.54 -9.49
C LEU A 254 -2.28 2.11 -8.02
N ILE A 255 -1.44 1.19 -7.59
CA ILE A 255 -1.42 0.81 -6.17
C ILE A 255 -1.06 2.03 -5.33
N THR A 256 -1.56 2.03 -4.10
CA THR A 256 -1.30 2.99 -3.01
C THR A 256 0.14 3.52 -2.98
N SER A 257 1.11 2.70 -3.39
CA SER A 257 2.39 3.14 -3.93
C SER A 257 2.62 2.52 -5.32
N SER A 258 2.97 3.34 -6.30
CA SER A 258 3.25 2.95 -7.68
C SER A 258 4.77 2.87 -7.88
N PRO A 259 5.28 1.91 -8.68
CA PRO A 259 6.67 1.94 -9.14
C PRO A 259 7.09 3.24 -9.87
N ARG A 260 6.11 4.07 -10.28
CA ARG A 260 6.36 5.38 -10.89
C ARG A 260 6.54 6.51 -9.90
N HIS A 261 6.20 6.31 -8.62
CA HIS A 261 6.46 7.31 -7.60
C HIS A 261 7.97 7.41 -7.38
N ASN A 262 8.49 8.64 -7.35
CA ASN A 262 9.90 8.89 -7.11
C ASN A 262 10.22 8.73 -5.61
N VAL A 263 10.13 7.51 -5.12
CA VAL A 263 10.23 7.19 -3.69
C VAL A 263 11.68 7.29 -3.16
N TYR A 264 12.66 7.10 -4.04
CA TYR A 264 14.09 7.29 -3.80
C TYR A 264 14.60 8.67 -4.28
N GLY A 265 13.67 9.57 -4.62
CA GLY A 265 13.98 10.89 -5.17
C GLY A 265 14.44 11.91 -4.14
N SER A 266 14.09 11.68 -2.88
CA SER A 266 14.48 12.54 -1.78
C SER A 266 15.95 12.30 -1.46
N ASP A 267 16.79 13.30 -1.67
CA ASP A 267 18.17 13.32 -1.16
C ASP A 267 18.30 14.49 -0.21
N PHE A 268 18.80 14.17 0.96
CA PHE A 268 18.87 15.04 2.10
C PHE A 268 20.25 15.68 2.30
N GLY A 269 21.16 15.45 1.35
CA GLY A 269 22.56 15.87 1.41
C GLY A 269 23.49 14.79 1.98
N TRP A 270 22.96 13.69 2.53
CA TRP A 270 23.73 12.56 3.08
C TRP A 270 23.44 11.25 2.35
N GLY A 271 22.79 11.32 1.19
CA GLY A 271 22.47 10.18 0.36
C GLY A 271 20.97 9.87 0.30
N LYS A 272 20.64 8.96 -0.61
CA LYS A 272 19.27 8.51 -0.89
C LYS A 272 18.78 7.51 0.16
N PRO A 273 17.46 7.36 0.32
CA PRO A 273 16.85 6.28 1.09
C PRO A 273 17.42 4.92 0.72
N LEU A 274 17.74 4.12 1.74
CA LEU A 274 18.17 2.73 1.55
C LEU A 274 16.98 1.83 1.15
N ALA A 275 15.80 2.12 1.69
CA ALA A 275 14.58 1.37 1.44
C ALA A 275 13.34 2.21 1.74
N VAL A 276 12.21 1.74 1.25
CA VAL A 276 10.87 2.27 1.52
C VAL A 276 10.02 1.11 2.04
N ARG A 277 9.17 1.37 3.03
CA ARG A 277 8.28 0.36 3.61
C ARG A 277 6.86 0.96 3.64
N SER A 278 5.90 0.38 4.34
CA SER A 278 4.58 0.98 4.60
C SER A 278 4.07 0.63 5.99
N GLY A 279 3.18 1.47 6.51
CA GLY A 279 2.59 1.28 7.84
C GLY A 279 1.68 0.05 7.90
N LYS A 280 0.70 0.04 8.79
CA LYS A 280 -0.33 -0.99 8.76
C LYS A 280 -1.21 -0.83 7.51
N GLY A 281 -1.29 -1.85 6.67
CA GLY A 281 -2.11 -1.83 5.45
C GLY A 281 -2.01 -3.15 4.71
N LYS A 282 -3.05 -3.54 3.96
CA LYS A 282 -3.19 -4.91 3.43
C LYS A 282 -2.01 -5.35 2.56
N ILE A 283 -1.79 -4.69 1.43
CA ILE A 283 -0.69 -4.97 0.49
C ILE A 283 -0.31 -3.66 -0.22
N THR A 284 0.97 -3.33 -0.26
CA THR A 284 1.52 -2.16 -0.96
C THR A 284 2.65 -2.60 -1.88
N THR A 285 2.96 -1.79 -2.89
CA THR A 285 4.04 -2.09 -3.83
C THR A 285 4.99 -0.92 -3.98
N PHE A 286 6.27 -1.18 -4.05
CA PHE A 286 7.30 -0.17 -4.26
C PHE A 286 8.19 -0.58 -5.43
N PRO A 287 8.79 0.39 -6.15
CA PRO A 287 9.91 0.06 -7.01
C PRO A 287 11.05 -0.46 -6.12
N ALA A 288 11.71 -1.52 -6.57
CA ALA A 288 12.89 -2.03 -5.88
C ALA A 288 14.08 -1.06 -6.03
N ALA A 289 14.97 -1.01 -5.04
CA ALA A 289 16.05 -0.02 -4.96
C ALA A 289 17.06 -0.13 -6.13
N GLU A 290 17.31 -1.35 -6.63
CA GLU A 290 18.19 -1.62 -7.77
C GLU A 290 17.57 -1.24 -9.12
N GLY A 291 16.27 -0.95 -9.15
CA GLY A 291 15.54 -0.52 -10.33
C GLY A 291 15.06 -1.67 -11.23
N GLY A 292 13.85 -1.52 -11.78
CA GLY A 292 13.23 -2.52 -12.64
C GLY A 292 12.59 -3.72 -11.92
N GLY A 293 12.96 -3.97 -10.67
CA GLY A 293 12.26 -4.86 -9.74
C GLY A 293 11.05 -4.20 -9.05
N ILE A 294 10.28 -5.00 -8.31
CA ILE A 294 9.12 -4.59 -7.53
C ILE A 294 9.17 -5.25 -6.15
N ASP A 295 9.13 -4.45 -5.10
CA ASP A 295 8.92 -4.93 -3.74
C ASP A 295 7.42 -4.94 -3.44
N VAL A 296 6.90 -6.11 -3.05
CA VAL A 296 5.51 -6.24 -2.58
C VAL A 296 5.54 -6.41 -1.07
N GLU A 297 5.03 -5.43 -0.35
CA GLU A 297 4.94 -5.48 1.10
C GLU A 297 3.54 -5.92 1.49
N ALA A 298 3.47 -7.07 2.18
CA ALA A 298 2.23 -7.73 2.52
C ALA A 298 2.06 -7.75 4.04
N CYS A 299 0.88 -7.33 4.50
CA CYS A 299 0.44 -7.42 5.89
C CYS A 299 -0.77 -8.35 5.93
N LEU A 300 -0.53 -9.62 6.25
CA LEU A 300 -1.52 -10.70 6.12
C LEU A 300 -1.64 -11.46 7.44
N ALA A 301 -2.79 -12.13 7.62
CA ALA A 301 -2.94 -13.07 8.72
C ALA A 301 -1.86 -14.17 8.63
N PRO A 302 -1.35 -14.70 9.75
CA PRO A 302 -0.25 -15.66 9.76
C PRO A 302 -0.53 -16.88 8.88
N GLU A 303 -1.77 -17.36 8.88
CA GLU A 303 -2.21 -18.50 8.09
C GLU A 303 -2.11 -18.22 6.59
N THR A 304 -2.50 -17.02 6.15
CA THR A 304 -2.40 -16.61 4.75
C THR A 304 -0.95 -16.40 4.34
N MET A 305 -0.15 -15.75 5.21
CA MET A 305 1.26 -15.50 4.96
C MET A 305 2.02 -16.82 4.79
N HIS A 306 1.92 -17.75 5.76
CA HIS A 306 2.58 -19.05 5.67
C HIS A 306 2.10 -19.86 4.45
N ALA A 307 0.81 -19.84 4.14
CA ALA A 307 0.31 -20.55 2.96
C ALA A 307 0.89 -20.00 1.65
N MET A 308 1.12 -18.68 1.54
CA MET A 308 1.82 -18.10 0.39
C MET A 308 3.30 -18.50 0.36
N GLU A 309 3.93 -18.65 1.52
CA GLU A 309 5.32 -19.10 1.62
C GLU A 309 5.49 -20.58 1.27
N ASP A 310 4.44 -21.38 1.38
CA ASP A 310 4.44 -22.79 0.97
C ASP A 310 3.95 -22.97 -0.49
N ASP A 311 3.58 -21.88 -1.17
CA ASP A 311 3.10 -21.92 -2.54
C ASP A 311 4.28 -21.93 -3.53
N ALA A 312 4.63 -23.14 -3.99
CA ALA A 312 5.73 -23.34 -4.93
C ALA A 312 5.61 -22.51 -6.22
N GLU A 313 4.40 -22.33 -6.77
CA GLU A 313 4.20 -21.50 -7.97
C GLU A 313 4.43 -20.02 -7.64
N PHE A 314 4.01 -19.58 -6.44
CA PHE A 314 4.31 -18.23 -5.98
C PHE A 314 5.81 -18.02 -5.83
N LEU A 315 6.49 -18.93 -5.13
CA LEU A 315 7.93 -18.92 -4.84
C LEU A 315 8.82 -19.08 -6.07
N GLU A 316 8.35 -19.68 -7.17
CA GLU A 316 9.12 -19.79 -8.41
C GLU A 316 9.49 -18.41 -8.99
N ALA A 317 8.70 -17.38 -8.70
CA ALA A 317 9.02 -15.99 -9.05
C ALA A 317 10.07 -15.33 -8.13
N PHE A 318 10.47 -16.00 -7.04
CA PHE A 318 11.42 -15.52 -6.04
C PHE A 318 12.79 -16.20 -6.12
N ILE A 319 13.04 -17.02 -7.15
CA ILE A 319 14.26 -17.85 -7.17
C ILE A 319 15.50 -16.99 -6.91
N ILE A 320 16.10 -17.37 -5.78
CA ILE A 320 17.12 -16.77 -4.91
C ILE A 320 18.41 -16.48 -5.65
#